data_AF-A0A1I5H8G9-F1
#
_entry.id   AF-A0A1I5H8G9-F1
#
_cell.length_a   1.000
_cell.length_b   1.000
_cell.length_c   1.000
_cell.angle_alpha   90.00
_cell.angle_beta   90.00
_cell.angle_gamma   90.00
#
_symmetry.space_group_name_H-M   'P 1'
#
loop_
_entity.id
_entity.type
_entity.pdbx_description
1 polymer ?
#
loop_
_entity_poly.entity_id
_entity_poly.type
_entity_poly.pdbx_seq_one_letter_code
_entity_poly.pdbx_strand_id
1 'polypeptide(L)'
;MLKRIIGLLFPQSPPEPNATLKTTGSRITVSAQDCTVITSNYYEEPSDNEGLEVHMMDGLIGLRSVEMREREICYLSCAYQPDTHTHMELLSPYIYKDRMTVSFLLERHKQISIYVNPADHREYYFDLEFMNA
;
A
#
# COMPACT_ATOMS: atom_id res chain seq x y z
N MET A 1 17.75 18.53 19.17
CA MET A 1 18.30 17.23 18.72
C MET A 1 17.36 16.05 19.01
N LEU A 2 16.02 16.20 18.87
CA LEU A 2 15.05 15.13 19.17
C LEU A 2 14.30 14.59 17.93
N LYS A 3 14.43 15.25 16.77
CA LYS A 3 13.68 14.90 15.54
C LYS A 3 14.28 13.73 14.74
N ARG A 4 15.44 13.20 15.14
CA ARG A 4 16.13 12.12 14.40
C ARG A 4 15.79 10.70 14.87
N ILE A 5 15.10 10.54 16.00
CA ILE A 5 14.85 9.21 16.59
C ILE A 5 13.53 8.59 16.07
N ILE A 6 12.55 9.41 15.67
CA ILE A 6 11.23 8.91 15.21
C ILE A 6 11.32 8.32 13.79
N GLY A 7 12.31 8.73 12.98
CA GLY A 7 12.50 8.24 11.60
C GLY A 7 13.12 6.84 11.49
N LEU A 8 13.44 6.19 12.62
CA LEU A 8 14.00 4.82 12.66
C LEU A 8 12.94 3.76 12.97
N LEU A 9 11.72 4.15 13.36
CA LEU A 9 10.65 3.23 13.75
C LEU A 9 9.69 2.88 12.60
N PHE A 10 9.80 3.59 11.48
CA PHE A 10 9.03 3.33 10.27
C PHE A 10 10.00 3.42 9.09
N PRO A 11 10.22 2.34 8.31
CA PRO A 11 10.94 2.48 7.05
C PRO A 11 10.23 3.58 6.26
N GLN A 12 10.97 4.61 5.83
CA GLN A 12 10.36 5.66 5.02
C GLN A 12 9.79 4.99 3.78
N SER A 13 8.46 5.01 3.66
CA SER A 13 7.79 4.59 2.44
C SER A 13 8.50 5.29 1.28
N PRO A 14 8.91 4.57 0.23
CA PRO A 14 9.51 5.22 -0.93
C PRO A 14 8.57 6.35 -1.39
N PRO A 15 9.13 7.50 -1.83
CA PRO A 15 8.32 8.64 -2.23
C PRO A 15 7.27 8.18 -3.23
N GLU A 16 6.00 8.41 -2.88
CA GLU A 16 4.89 7.92 -3.68
C GLU A 16 4.94 8.61 -5.05
N PRO A 17 5.01 7.83 -6.15
CA PRO A 17 5.08 8.41 -7.48
C PRO A 17 3.88 9.31 -7.71
N ASN A 18 4.11 10.47 -8.32
CA ASN A 18 3.09 11.44 -8.69
C ASN A 18 2.30 12.09 -7.53
N ALA A 19 2.79 12.05 -6.28
CA ALA A 19 2.13 12.70 -5.13
C ALA A 19 1.85 14.20 -5.32
N THR A 20 2.61 14.89 -6.19
CA THR A 20 2.36 16.28 -6.59
C THR A 20 1.00 16.47 -7.27
N LEU A 21 0.42 15.42 -7.87
CA LEU A 21 -0.91 15.46 -8.48
C LEU A 21 -2.02 15.71 -7.44
N LYS A 22 -1.78 15.49 -6.15
CA LYS A 22 -2.73 15.87 -5.10
C LYS A 22 -3.04 17.38 -5.10
N THR A 23 -2.12 18.21 -5.61
CA THR A 23 -2.29 19.67 -5.73
C THR A 23 -2.44 20.16 -7.17
N THR A 24 -1.89 19.46 -8.16
CA THR A 24 -1.89 19.89 -9.57
C THR A 24 -2.83 19.08 -10.47
N GLY A 25 -3.22 17.89 -10.06
CA GLY A 25 -4.02 16.95 -10.84
C GLY A 25 -5.52 17.21 -10.75
N SER A 26 -6.26 16.64 -11.68
CA SER A 26 -7.72 16.60 -11.63
C SER A 26 -8.17 15.47 -10.72
N ARG A 27 -8.96 15.79 -9.69
CA ARG A 27 -9.49 14.80 -8.75
C ARG A 27 -10.69 14.08 -9.36
N ILE A 28 -10.62 12.77 -9.40
CA ILE A 28 -11.75 11.88 -9.61
C ILE A 28 -12.06 11.17 -8.29
N THR A 29 -13.35 11.01 -8.00
CA THR A 29 -13.82 10.28 -6.83
C THR A 29 -14.51 9.02 -7.31
N VAL A 30 -14.00 7.86 -6.90
CA VAL A 30 -14.58 6.56 -7.23
C VAL A 30 -15.21 5.95 -5.98
N SER A 31 -16.29 5.19 -6.14
CA SER A 31 -16.82 4.38 -5.05
C SER A 31 -15.79 3.29 -4.73
N ALA A 32 -15.51 3.07 -3.45
CA ALA A 32 -14.63 1.99 -3.02
C ALA A 32 -15.16 0.60 -3.44
N GLN A 33 -16.48 0.48 -3.65
CA GLN A 33 -17.13 -0.75 -4.10
C GLN A 33 -16.91 -1.05 -5.59
N ASP A 34 -16.58 -0.02 -6.38
CA ASP A 34 -16.32 -0.15 -7.82
C ASP A 34 -14.86 -0.55 -8.09
N CYS A 35 -14.03 -0.62 -7.06
CA CYS A 35 -12.64 -1.06 -7.13
C CYS A 35 -12.51 -2.53 -6.69
N THR A 36 -11.68 -3.27 -7.40
CA THR A 36 -11.36 -4.66 -7.08
C THR A 36 -10.10 -4.73 -6.22
N VAL A 37 -10.19 -5.42 -5.07
CA VAL A 37 -9.02 -5.75 -4.24
C VAL A 37 -8.34 -6.98 -4.82
N ILE A 38 -7.10 -6.83 -5.26
CA ILE A 38 -6.27 -7.91 -5.78
C ILE A 38 -5.19 -8.25 -4.74
N THR A 39 -5.03 -9.54 -4.46
CA THR A 39 -4.01 -10.04 -3.54
C THR A 39 -2.74 -10.42 -4.31
N SER A 40 -1.60 -10.18 -3.67
CA SER A 40 -0.28 -10.61 -4.11
C SER A 40 0.50 -11.06 -2.87
N ASN A 41 1.57 -11.84 -3.07
CA ASN A 41 2.39 -12.32 -1.97
C ASN A 41 3.73 -11.59 -1.98
N TYR A 42 4.15 -11.11 -0.82
CA TYR A 42 5.45 -10.51 -0.61
C TYR A 42 6.23 -11.36 0.39
N TYR A 43 7.50 -11.62 0.07
CA TYR A 43 8.41 -12.33 0.95
C TYR A 43 9.22 -11.30 1.71
N GLU A 44 8.99 -11.21 3.01
CA GLU A 44 9.74 -10.32 3.89
C GLU A 44 10.82 -11.13 4.63
N GLU A 45 12.05 -10.60 4.64
CA GLU A 45 13.06 -11.10 5.56
C GLU A 45 12.59 -10.82 7.00
N PRO A 46 12.63 -11.81 7.90
CA PRO A 46 12.27 -11.56 9.29
C PRO A 46 13.13 -10.43 9.84
N SER A 47 12.51 -9.42 10.45
CA SER A 47 13.26 -8.34 11.07
C SER A 47 14.02 -8.89 12.28
N ASP A 48 15.30 -8.53 12.41
CA ASP A 48 16.18 -8.84 13.56
C ASP A 48 15.70 -8.21 14.90
N ASN A 49 14.43 -7.81 14.98
CA ASN A 49 13.81 -7.22 16.17
C ASN A 49 13.29 -8.28 17.15
N GLU A 50 13.42 -9.57 16.84
CA GLU A 50 13.31 -10.61 17.86
C GLU A 50 14.54 -10.50 18.76
N GLY A 51 14.34 -10.21 20.05
CA GLY A 51 15.45 -9.97 20.98
C GLY A 51 16.43 -11.15 20.99
N LEU A 52 17.71 -10.89 21.29
CA LEU A 52 18.79 -11.88 21.35
C LEU A 52 18.40 -13.19 22.08
N GLU A 53 17.52 -13.08 23.07
CA GLU A 53 16.98 -14.19 23.86
C GLU A 53 16.13 -15.19 23.05
N VAL A 54 15.34 -14.71 22.07
CA VAL A 54 14.53 -15.55 21.17
C VAL A 54 15.43 -16.31 20.21
N HIS A 55 16.41 -15.63 19.60
CA HIS A 55 17.38 -16.24 18.71
C HIS A 55 18.24 -17.33 19.39
N MET A 56 18.60 -17.14 20.66
CA MET A 56 19.32 -18.16 21.42
C MET A 56 18.46 -19.39 21.72
N MET A 57 17.16 -19.20 22.02
CA MET A 57 16.23 -20.29 22.26
C MET A 57 16.02 -21.12 20.99
N ASP A 58 15.80 -20.46 19.85
CA ASP A 58 15.59 -21.10 18.54
C ASP A 58 16.81 -21.90 18.10
N GLY A 59 18.02 -21.37 18.35
CA GLY A 59 19.28 -22.08 18.12
C GLY A 59 19.44 -23.35 18.98
N LEU A 60 18.91 -23.37 20.20
CA LEU A 60 18.97 -24.53 21.10
C LEU A 60 17.99 -25.65 20.72
N ILE A 61 16.84 -25.31 20.13
CA ILE A 61 15.83 -26.27 19.65
C ILE A 61 16.00 -26.67 18.18
N GLY A 62 17.07 -26.21 17.53
CA GLY A 62 17.41 -26.59 16.16
C GLY A 62 16.55 -25.92 15.08
N LEU A 63 15.80 -24.87 15.43
CA LEU A 63 15.06 -24.07 14.47
C LEU A 63 16.04 -23.11 13.80
N ARG A 64 16.33 -23.34 12.51
CA ARG A 64 17.07 -22.37 11.71
C ARG A 64 16.13 -21.22 11.38
N SER A 65 16.22 -20.13 12.15
CA SER A 65 15.43 -18.92 11.97
C SER A 65 15.87 -18.10 10.75
N VAL A 66 15.62 -18.62 9.53
CA VAL A 66 15.68 -17.84 8.29
C VAL A 66 14.58 -18.32 7.34
N GLU A 67 13.36 -18.52 7.86
CA GLU A 67 12.21 -18.73 6.98
C GLU A 67 11.67 -17.34 6.58
N MET A 68 11.81 -17.00 5.29
CA MET A 68 11.13 -15.85 4.70
C MET A 68 9.65 -15.95 5.03
N ARG A 69 9.10 -14.94 5.70
CA ARG A 69 7.67 -14.92 6.03
C ARG A 69 6.91 -14.47 4.79
N GLU A 70 6.14 -15.37 4.19
CA GLU A 70 5.17 -15.02 3.17
C GLU A 70 4.07 -14.17 3.81
N ARG A 71 3.86 -12.97 3.29
CA ARG A 71 2.81 -12.06 3.71
C ARG A 71 1.92 -11.72 2.53
N GLU A 72 0.61 -11.81 2.76
CA GLU A 72 -0.38 -11.30 1.83
C GLU A 72 -0.29 -9.76 1.80
N ILE A 73 -0.18 -9.21 0.60
CA ILE A 73 -0.28 -7.79 0.31
C ILE A 73 -1.39 -7.58 -0.71
N CYS A 74 -1.94 -6.37 -0.77
CA CYS A 74 -3.02 -6.05 -1.71
C CYS A 74 -2.65 -4.89 -2.62
N TYR A 75 -3.38 -4.73 -3.70
CA TYR A 75 -3.49 -3.47 -4.44
C TYR A 75 -4.90 -3.36 -5.01
N LEU A 76 -5.29 -2.16 -5.39
CA LEU A 76 -6.62 -1.88 -5.93
C LEU A 76 -6.52 -1.75 -7.45
N SER A 77 -7.49 -2.34 -8.14
CA SER A 77 -7.78 -2.04 -9.53
C SER A 77 -9.11 -1.26 -9.59
N CYS A 78 -9.10 -0.09 -10.22
CA CYS A 78 -10.31 0.71 -10.44
C CYS A 78 -10.45 1.01 -11.93
N ALA A 79 -11.63 0.78 -12.49
CA ALA A 79 -11.92 1.19 -13.85
C ALA A 79 -12.01 2.72 -13.95
N TYR A 80 -11.42 3.28 -15.00
CA TYR A 80 -11.42 4.71 -15.28
C TYR A 80 -11.72 4.96 -16.75
N GLN A 81 -12.54 5.97 -17.02
CA GLN A 81 -12.96 6.33 -18.36
C GLN A 81 -12.77 7.85 -18.55
N PRO A 82 -11.64 8.30 -19.14
CA PRO A 82 -11.39 9.73 -19.37
C PRO A 82 -12.32 10.33 -20.45
N ASP A 83 -12.76 9.52 -21.41
CA ASP A 83 -13.66 9.91 -22.50
C ASP A 83 -14.62 8.77 -22.87
N THR A 84 -15.60 9.02 -23.75
CA THR A 84 -16.64 8.03 -24.10
C THR A 84 -16.15 6.76 -24.81
N HIS A 85 -14.89 6.69 -25.24
CA HIS A 85 -14.35 5.58 -26.02
C HIS A 85 -13.16 4.89 -25.36
N THR A 86 -12.48 5.55 -24.42
CA THR A 86 -11.27 5.05 -23.78
C THR A 86 -11.58 4.48 -22.40
N HIS A 87 -11.41 3.17 -22.24
CA HIS A 87 -11.44 2.51 -20.93
C HIS A 87 -10.01 2.22 -20.46
N MET A 88 -9.72 2.54 -19.21
CA MET A 88 -8.45 2.35 -18.55
C MET A 88 -8.66 1.62 -17.24
N GLU A 89 -7.64 0.90 -16.81
CA GLU A 89 -7.56 0.30 -15.48
C GLU A 89 -6.46 1.03 -14.71
N LEU A 90 -6.82 1.61 -13.56
CA LEU A 90 -5.88 2.30 -12.68
C LEU A 90 -5.51 1.37 -11.53
N LEU A 91 -4.21 1.20 -11.31
CA LEU A 91 -3.68 0.31 -10.28
C LEU A 91 -3.08 1.12 -9.15
N SER A 92 -3.53 0.86 -7.91
CA SER A 92 -2.91 1.50 -6.76
C SER A 92 -1.50 0.98 -6.50
N PRO A 93 -0.69 1.73 -5.73
CA PRO A 93 0.49 1.16 -5.07
C PRO A 93 0.13 -0.06 -4.21
N TYR A 94 1.12 -0.88 -3.89
CA TYR A 94 0.96 -1.98 -2.95
C TYR A 94 0.58 -1.48 -1.56
N ILE A 95 -0.44 -2.11 -1.00
CA ILE A 95 -0.96 -1.92 0.34
C ILE A 95 -0.47 -3.13 1.14
N TYR A 96 0.43 -2.89 2.08
CA TYR A 96 1.03 -3.94 2.93
C TYR A 96 0.06 -4.35 4.06
N LYS A 97 -1.11 -4.85 3.67
CA LYS A 97 -2.18 -5.36 4.54
C LYS A 97 -2.89 -6.51 3.83
N ASP A 98 -3.42 -7.43 4.62
CA ASP A 98 -4.25 -8.51 4.13
C ASP A 98 -5.58 -7.99 3.57
N ARG A 99 -6.23 -8.83 2.76
CA ARG A 99 -7.47 -8.53 2.06
C ARG A 99 -8.61 -8.17 3.00
N MET A 100 -8.71 -8.82 4.16
CA MET A 100 -9.79 -8.56 5.11
C MET A 100 -9.65 -7.15 5.68
N THR A 101 -8.44 -6.79 6.10
CA THR A 101 -8.13 -5.45 6.59
C THR A 101 -8.39 -4.39 5.52
N VAL A 102 -7.93 -4.60 4.29
CA VAL A 102 -8.17 -3.66 3.18
C VAL A 102 -9.66 -3.51 2.90
N SER A 103 -10.41 -4.61 2.83
CA SER A 103 -11.85 -4.60 2.56
C SER A 103 -12.62 -3.82 3.63
N PHE A 104 -12.27 -4.01 4.91
CA PHE A 104 -12.87 -3.29 6.02
C PHE A 104 -12.62 -1.77 5.95
N LEU A 105 -11.37 -1.37 5.66
CA LEU A 105 -11.00 0.05 5.55
C LEU A 105 -11.71 0.72 4.37
N LEU A 106 -11.80 0.03 3.24
CA LEU A 106 -12.56 0.49 2.07
C LEU A 106 -14.05 0.65 2.37
N GLU A 107 -14.65 -0.32 3.07
CA GLU A 107 -16.05 -0.25 3.46
C GLU A 107 -16.33 0.93 4.41
N ARG A 108 -15.40 1.25 5.30
CA ARG A 108 -15.50 2.40 6.19
C ARG A 108 -15.36 3.73 5.46
N HIS A 109 -14.42 3.84 4.51
CA HIS A 109 -14.12 5.09 3.81
C HIS A 109 -15.09 5.41 2.67
N LYS A 110 -15.72 4.38 2.08
CA LYS A 110 -16.75 4.42 1.01
C LYS A 110 -16.30 4.98 -0.36
N GLN A 111 -15.39 5.94 -0.40
CA GLN A 111 -14.93 6.61 -1.61
C GLN A 111 -13.42 6.70 -1.63
N ILE A 112 -12.81 6.67 -2.81
CA ILE A 112 -11.37 6.84 -2.99
C ILE A 112 -11.15 8.03 -3.90
N SER A 113 -10.19 8.89 -3.55
CA SER A 113 -9.78 9.99 -4.40
C SER A 113 -8.58 9.56 -5.23
N ILE A 114 -8.69 9.69 -6.55
CA ILE A 114 -7.59 9.46 -7.47
C ILE A 114 -7.33 10.78 -8.19
N TYR A 115 -6.07 11.15 -8.32
CA TYR A 115 -5.64 12.39 -8.96
C TYR A 115 -4.96 12.03 -10.27
N VAL A 116 -5.53 12.48 -11.38
CA VAL A 116 -5.02 12.19 -12.73
C VAL A 116 -4.40 13.44 -13.35
N ASN A 117 -3.30 13.28 -14.07
CA ASN A 117 -2.75 14.35 -14.89
C ASN A 117 -3.64 14.56 -16.13
N PRO A 118 -4.18 15.78 -16.36
CA PRO A 118 -5.06 16.04 -17.50
C PRO A 118 -4.33 16.02 -18.86
N ALA A 119 -3.01 16.13 -18.88
CA ALA A 119 -2.22 16.03 -20.11
C ALA A 119 -1.81 14.58 -20.45
N ASP A 120 -1.68 13.73 -19.43
CA ASP A 120 -1.38 12.30 -19.59
C ASP A 120 -2.11 11.48 -18.52
N HIS A 121 -3.24 10.87 -18.90
CA HIS A 121 -4.06 10.05 -17.99
C HIS A 121 -3.35 8.78 -17.46
N ARG A 122 -2.14 8.45 -17.96
CA ARG A 122 -1.29 7.39 -17.41
C ARG A 122 -0.54 7.82 -16.16
N GLU A 123 -0.39 9.12 -15.94
CA GLU A 123 0.15 9.67 -14.71
C GLU A 123 -0.99 9.94 -13.72
N TYR A 124 -1.04 9.12 -12.67
CA TYR A 124 -2.07 9.23 -11.65
C TYR A 124 -1.51 8.91 -10.25
N TYR A 125 -2.27 9.31 -9.23
CA TYR A 125 -1.95 9.13 -7.83
C TYR A 125 -3.20 8.72 -7.05
N PHE A 126 -3.11 7.62 -6.30
CA PHE A 126 -4.17 7.13 -5.42
C PHE A 126 -3.99 7.73 -4.01
N ASP A 127 -4.99 8.44 -3.51
CA ASP A 127 -4.97 8.95 -2.14
C ASP A 127 -5.44 7.88 -1.16
N LEU A 128 -4.48 7.11 -0.65
CA LEU A 128 -4.69 5.99 0.27
C LEU A 128 -4.30 6.32 1.71
N GLU A 129 -4.24 7.60 2.09
CA GLU A 129 -3.88 8.01 3.46
C GLU A 129 -4.74 7.32 4.54
N PHE A 130 -6.02 7.06 4.23
CA PHE A 130 -6.94 6.36 5.13
C PHE A 130 -6.56 4.90 5.41
N MET A 131 -5.66 4.29 4.61
CA MET A 131 -5.14 2.96 4.86
C MET A 131 -4.23 2.90 6.09
N ASN A 132 -3.76 4.05 6.58
CA ASN A 132 -2.91 4.14 7.76
C ASN A 132 -3.65 4.61 9.03
N ALA A 133 -4.98 4.72 8.98
CA ALA A 133 -5.83 5.20 10.07
C ALA A 133 -6.17 4.13 11.11
#